data_AF-A0A925XQP4-F1
#
_entry.id   AF-A0A925XQP4-F1
#
_cell.length_a   1.000
_cell.length_b   1.000
_cell.length_c   1.000
_cell.angle_alpha   90.00
_cell.angle_beta   90.00
_cell.angle_gamma   90.00
#
_symmetry.space_group_name_H-M   'P 1'
#
loop_
_entity.id
_entity.type
_entity.pdbx_description
1 polymer ?
#
loop_
_entity_poly.entity_id
_entity_poly.type
_entity_poly.pdbx_seq_one_letter_code
_entity_poly.pdbx_strand_id
1 'polypeptide(L)' 'MATEEKLTPSSYIAHHLTFNASGEGFWSFNWDTIAVSVVLGVLMLGFLRWVVSGATSGVPGR' A
#
# COMPACT_ATOMS: atom_id res chain seq x y z
N MET A 1 -13.04 -29.05 -5.89
CA MET A 1 -14.34 -28.35 -5.90
C MET A 1 -14.10 -27.01 -5.24
N ALA A 2 -14.02 -25.92 -6.02
CA ALA A 2 -14.01 -24.59 -5.42
C ALA A 2 -15.43 -24.36 -4.86
N THR A 3 -15.54 -24.12 -3.56
CA THR A 3 -16.80 -23.74 -2.94
C THR A 3 -17.17 -22.35 -3.46
N GLU A 4 -18.24 -22.25 -4.25
CA GLU A 4 -18.85 -20.95 -4.57
C GLU A 4 -19.33 -20.34 -3.26
N GLU A 5 -18.59 -19.36 -2.75
CA GLU A 5 -19.03 -18.57 -1.61
C GLU A 5 -20.18 -17.67 -2.07
N LYS A 6 -21.36 -17.84 -1.47
CA LYS A 6 -22.50 -16.97 -1.73
C LYS A 6 -22.12 -15.55 -1.31
N LEU A 7 -22.05 -14.62 -2.26
CA LEU A 7 -21.77 -13.20 -2.02
C LEU A 7 -22.91 -12.55 -1.24
N THR A 8 -22.86 -12.68 0.08
CA THR A 8 -23.76 -11.98 1.00
C THR A 8 -23.07 -10.73 1.53
N PRO A 9 -23.82 -9.68 1.93
CA PRO A 9 -23.21 -8.51 2.55
C PRO A 9 -22.37 -8.86 3.78
N SER A 10 -22.82 -9.83 4.58
CA SER A 10 -22.10 -10.30 5.77
C SER A 10 -20.76 -10.97 5.42
N SER A 11 -20.73 -11.83 4.40
CA SER A 11 -19.48 -12.45 3.96
C SER A 11 -18.52 -11.47 3.30
N TYR A 12 -19.04 -10.50 2.54
CA TYR A 12 -18.25 -9.40 1.99
C TYR A 12 -17.54 -8.60 3.08
N ILE A 13 -18.25 -8.21 4.14
CA ILE A 13 -17.67 -7.49 5.28
C ILE A 13 -16.59 -8.33 5.95
N ALA A 14 -16.86 -9.61 6.22
CA ALA A 14 -15.90 -10.51 6.86
C ALA A 14 -14.61 -10.66 6.03
N HIS A 15 -14.74 -10.80 4.70
CA HIS A 15 -13.61 -10.89 3.79
C HIS A 15 -12.73 -9.63 3.82
N HIS A 16 -13.35 -8.44 3.82
CA HIS A 16 -12.62 -7.16 3.90
C HIS A 16 -11.91 -6.89 5.23
N LEU A 17 -12.26 -7.63 6.28
CA LEU A 17 -11.58 -7.58 7.57
C LEU A 17 -10.39 -8.56 7.64
N THR A 18 -10.13 -9.32 6.57
CA THR A 18 -8.93 -10.17 6.44
C THR A 18 -7.82 -9.42 5.71
N PHE A 19 -6.57 -9.69 6.11
CA PHE A 19 -5.38 -9.10 5.51
C PHE A 19 -4.59 -10.17 4.75
N ASN A 20 -3.77 -9.73 3.81
CA ASN A 20 -2.76 -10.59 3.21
C ASN A 20 -1.58 -10.76 4.17
N ALA A 21 -1.80 -11.56 5.22
CA ALA A 21 -0.83 -11.81 6.26
C ALA A 21 -0.27 -13.24 6.20
N SER A 22 1.01 -13.40 6.50
CA SER A 22 1.66 -14.73 6.62
C SER A 22 2.52 -14.82 7.87
N GLY A 23 2.60 -16.01 8.47
CA GLY A 23 3.30 -16.25 9.72
C GLY A 23 2.35 -16.32 10.92
N GLU A 24 2.88 -16.70 12.07
CA GLU A 24 2.08 -17.00 13.27
C GLU A 24 2.50 -16.16 14.48
N GLY A 25 1.52 -15.84 15.32
CA GLY A 25 1.72 -15.09 16.55
C GLY A 25 2.38 -13.73 16.30
N PHE A 26 3.46 -13.45 17.05
CA PHE A 26 4.23 -12.21 16.92
C PHE A 26 4.91 -12.06 15.55
N TRP A 27 5.26 -13.17 14.89
CA TRP A 27 5.97 -13.19 13.61
C TRP A 27 5.02 -13.20 12.40
N SER A 28 3.84 -12.61 12.54
CA SER A 28 2.91 -12.43 11.44
C SER A 28 3.22 -11.13 10.67
N PHE A 29 3.37 -11.24 9.36
CA PHE A 29 3.70 -10.13 8.47
C PHE A 29 2.54 -9.80 7.54
N ASN A 30 2.10 -8.54 7.52
CA ASN A 30 1.06 -8.03 6.64
C ASN A 30 1.67 -7.53 5.33
N TRP A 31 1.64 -8.37 4.30
CA TRP A 31 2.28 -8.09 3.00
C TRP A 31 1.61 -6.96 2.24
N ASP A 32 0.29 -6.85 2.34
CA ASP A 32 -0.47 -5.75 1.75
C ASP A 32 0.05 -4.38 2.24
N THR A 33 0.19 -4.23 3.54
CA THR A 33 0.60 -3.00 4.22
C THR A 33 2.05 -2.69 3.93
N ILE A 34 2.94 -3.69 4.00
CA ILE A 34 4.36 -3.54 3.67
C ILE A 34 4.52 -3.08 2.22
N ALA A 35 3.84 -3.73 1.27
CA ALA A 35 3.94 -3.41 -0.15
C ALA A 35 3.46 -1.98 -0.43
N VAL A 36 2.28 -1.59 0.07
CA VAL A 36 1.74 -0.23 -0.12
C VAL A 36 2.67 0.81 0.50
N SER A 37 3.21 0.55 1.69
CA SER A 37 4.14 1.48 2.37
C SER A 37 5.42 1.71 1.56
N VAL A 38 6.01 0.65 1.00
CA VAL A 38 7.22 0.75 0.17
C VAL A 38 6.92 1.54 -1.11
N VAL A 39 5.81 1.23 -1.79
CA VAL A 39 5.41 1.95 -3.01
C VAL A 39 5.24 3.44 -2.73
N LEU A 40 4.50 3.81 -1.68
CA LEU A 40 4.32 5.21 -1.30
C LEU A 40 5.63 5.89 -0.92
N GLY A 41 6.52 5.19 -0.20
CA GLY A 41 7.85 5.70 0.14
C GLY A 41 8.69 6.01 -1.11
N VAL A 42 8.73 5.09 -2.07
CA VAL A 42 9.44 5.28 -3.35
C VAL A 42 8.83 6.42 -4.15
N LEU A 43 7.51 6.50 -4.23
CA LEU A 43 6.82 7.59 -4.93
C LEU A 43 7.14 8.96 -4.30
N MET A 44 7.13 9.05 -2.98
CA MET A 44 7.43 10.28 -2.25
C MET A 44 8.88 10.72 -2.44
N LEU A 45 9.84 9.80 -2.29
CA LEU A 45 11.27 10.09 -2.52
C LEU A 45 11.56 10.41 -3.99
N GLY A 46 10.93 9.68 -4.92
CA GLY A 46 11.04 9.92 -6.36
C GLY A 46 10.50 11.29 -6.75
N PHE A 47 9.34 11.68 -6.20
CA PHE A 47 8.75 13.01 -6.39
C PHE A 47 9.69 14.11 -5.86
N LEU A 48 10.21 13.97 -4.64
CA LEU A 48 11.17 14.93 -4.08
C LEU A 48 12.44 15.05 -4.94
N ARG A 49 13.00 13.92 -5.37
CA ARG A 49 14.18 13.91 -6.26
C ARG A 49 13.88 14.66 -7.56
N TRP A 50 12.72 14.42 -8.16
CA TRP A 50 12.31 15.09 -9.39
C TRP A 50 12.21 16.61 -9.20
N VAL A 51 11.53 17.07 -8.14
CA VAL A 51 11.38 18.50 -7.83
C VAL A 51 12.73 19.17 -7.57
N VAL A 52 13.57 18.56 -6.72
CA VAL A 52 14.89 19.12 -6.38
C VAL A 52 15.82 19.18 -7.60
N SER A 53 15.70 18.24 -8.54
CA SER A 53 16.51 18.26 -9.76
C SER A 53 16.21 19.49 -10.65
N GLY A 54 15.03 20.09 -10.52
CA GLY A 54 14.64 21.32 -11.22
C GLY A 54 14.83 22.60 -10.41
N ALA A 55 15.28 22.51 -9.16
CA ALA A 55 15.44 23.68 -8.29
C ALA A 55 16.65 24.50 -8.71
N THR A 56 16.46 25.81 -8.89
CA THR A 56 17.54 26.78 -9.14
C THR A 56 17.50 27.87 -8.07
N SER A 57 18.62 28.57 -7.84
CA SER A 57 18.72 29.64 -6.83
C SER A 57 17.99 30.94 -7.20
N GLY A 58 17.43 31.01 -8.42
CA GLY A 58 16.62 32.13 -8.88
C GLY A 58 15.21 32.13 -8.29
N VAL A 59 14.39 33.10 -8.71
CA VAL A 59 12.97 33.15 -8.33
C VAL A 59 12.24 31.94 -8.96
N PRO A 60 11.57 31.08 -8.18
CA PRO A 60 10.84 29.94 -8.71
C PRO A 60 9.76 30.38 -9.70
N GLY A 61 9.70 29.73 -10.86
CA GLY A 61 8.61 29.90 -11.82
C GLY A 61 7.28 29.41 -11.22
N ARG A 62 6.18 30.01 -11.69
CA ARG A 62 4.81 29.76 -11.18
C ARG A 62 4.41 28.30 -11.19
#